data_AF-A0A1V4QQD5-F1
#
_entry.id   AF-A0A1V4QQD5-F1
#
_cell.length_a   1.000
_cell.length_b   1.000
_cell.length_c   1.000
_cell.angle_alpha   90.00
_cell.angle_beta   90.00
_cell.angle_gamma   90.00
#
_symmetry.space_group_name_H-M   'P 1'
#
loop_
_entity.id
_entity.type
_entity.pdbx_description
1 polymer ?
#
loop_
_entity_poly.entity_id
_entity_poly.type
_entity_poly.pdbx_seq_one_letter_code
_entity_poly.pdbx_strand_id
1 'polypeptide(L)' 'MADKMRAMVKARAGPGLEMQRVDIPAVGPRDVLVKVRAASICGTDLHIWNWDPWSQGRIKPPVITGHE' A
#
# COMPACT_ATOMS: atom_id res chain seq x y z
N MET A 1 -9.31 -11.90 -17.83
CA MET A 1 -8.04 -11.74 -17.11
C MET A 1 -8.16 -10.45 -16.31
N ALA A 2 -7.94 -10.48 -15.00
CA ALA A 2 -7.94 -9.23 -14.24
C ALA A 2 -6.67 -8.45 -14.59
N ASP A 3 -6.83 -7.23 -15.09
CA ASP A 3 -5.70 -6.36 -15.36
C ASP A 3 -4.95 -6.06 -14.04
N LYS A 4 -3.62 -5.94 -14.11
CA LYS A 4 -2.76 -5.66 -12.96
C LYS A 4 -2.36 -4.19 -12.88
N MET A 5 -2.26 -3.66 -11.66
CA MET A 5 -1.74 -2.34 -11.36
C MET A 5 -0.42 -2.40 -10.58
N ARG A 6 0.38 -1.33 -10.63
CA ARG A 6 1.56 -1.17 -9.77
C ARG A 6 1.15 -0.65 -8.40
N ALA A 7 1.74 -1.18 -7.34
CA ALA A 7 1.52 -0.72 -5.97
C ALA A 7 2.80 -0.83 -5.14
N MET A 8 2.98 0.10 -4.19
CA MET A 8 3.97 -0.03 -3.12
C MET A 8 3.38 -0.88 -2.00
N VAL A 9 3.98 -2.03 -1.74
CA VAL A 9 3.45 -3.05 -0.83
C VAL A 9 4.41 -3.23 0.34
N LYS A 10 3.89 -3.14 1.56
CA LYS A 10 4.54 -3.69 2.74
C LYS A 10 4.36 -5.20 2.72
N ALA A 11 5.22 -5.90 1.98
CA ALA A 11 5.06 -7.32 1.68
C ALA A 11 5.28 -8.23 2.90
N ARG A 12 6.22 -7.85 3.78
CA ARG A 12 6.59 -8.60 4.98
C ARG A 12 6.88 -7.66 6.15
N ALA A 13 6.89 -8.24 7.36
CA ALA A 13 7.43 -7.57 8.53
C ALA A 13 8.94 -7.35 8.34
N GLY A 14 9.41 -6.14 8.63
CA GLY A 14 10.80 -5.72 8.43
C GLY A 14 10.92 -4.43 7.61
N PRO A 15 12.08 -3.78 7.56
CA PRO A 15 12.26 -2.52 6.84
C PRO A 15 12.00 -2.62 5.32
N GLY A 16 11.62 -1.49 4.72
CA GLY A 16 11.40 -1.31 3.28
C GLY A 16 9.95 -1.53 2.82
N LEU A 17 9.74 -1.27 1.53
CA LEU A 17 8.54 -1.55 0.75
C LEU A 17 8.94 -2.12 -0.61
N GLU A 18 8.04 -2.88 -1.23
CA GLU A 18 8.27 -3.50 -2.54
C GLU A 18 7.29 -2.95 -3.58
N MET A 19 7.79 -2.57 -4.74
CA MET A 19 6.93 -2.29 -5.89
C MET A 19 6.48 -3.61 -6.50
N GLN A 20 5.19 -3.89 -6.46
CA GLN A 20 4.60 -5.13 -7.00
C GLN A 20 3.54 -4.84 -8.06
N ARG A 21 3.24 -5.86 -8.89
CA ARG A 21 2.05 -5.87 -9.75
C ARG A 21 0.95 -6.68 -9.06
N VAL A 22 -0.08 -5.99 -8.61
CA VAL A 22 -1.25 -6.56 -7.93
C VAL A 22 -2.47 -6.49 -8.82
N ASP A 23 -3.48 -7.31 -8.57
CA ASP A 23 -4.72 -7.27 -9.33
C ASP A 23 -5.48 -5.96 -9.06
N ILE A 24 -6.13 -5.41 -10.08
CA ILE A 24 -7.04 -4.26 -9.88
C ILE A 24 -8.22 -4.73 -9.01
N PRO A 25 -8.58 -4.00 -7.95
CA PRO A 25 -9.64 -4.42 -7.03
C PRO A 25 -11.00 -4.50 -7.73
N ALA A 26 -11.81 -5.48 -7.34
CA ALA A 26 -13.22 -5.52 -7.72
C ALA A 26 -13.98 -4.36 -7.05
N VAL A 27 -14.90 -3.76 -7.78
CA VAL A 27 -15.65 -2.56 -7.37
C VAL A 27 -17.09 -2.98 -7.13
N GLY A 28 -17.57 -2.81 -5.90
CA GLY A 28 -18.96 -3.06 -5.55
C GLY A 28 -19.91 -1.95 -6.03
N PRO A 29 -21.24 -2.11 -5.81
CA PRO A 29 -22.24 -1.16 -6.30
C PRO A 29 -22.12 0.28 -5.76
N ARG A 30 -21.37 0.49 -4.68
CA ARG A 30 -21.16 1.80 -4.02
C ARG A 30 -19.70 2.25 -4.02
N ASP A 31 -18.83 1.48 -4.66
CA ASP A 31 -17.41 1.77 -4.70
C ASP A 31 -17.10 2.57 -5.97
N VAL A 32 -15.96 3.28 -5.95
CA VAL A 32 -15.41 3.93 -7.14
C VAL A 32 -13.98 3.45 -7.36
N LEU A 33 -13.61 3.25 -8.62
CA LEU A 33 -12.23 2.95 -9.00
C LEU A 33 -11.52 4.23 -9.41
N VAL A 34 -10.53 4.62 -8.64
CA VAL A 34 -9.75 5.84 -8.90
C VAL A 34 -8.39 5.48 -9.49
N LYS A 35 -8.05 6.09 -10.62
CA LYS A 35 -6.70 6.03 -11.18
C LYS A 35 -5.83 7.10 -10.53
N VAL A 36 -5.06 6.70 -9.52
CA VAL A 36 -4.08 7.58 -8.85
C VAL A 36 -3.05 8.09 -9.88
N ARG A 37 -2.90 9.41 -9.98
CA ARG A 37 -1.96 10.09 -10.90
C ARG A 37 -0.69 10.56 -10.22
N ALA A 38 -0.81 10.97 -8.97
CA ALA A 38 0.25 11.38 -8.07
C ALA A 38 -0.13 10.94 -6.66
N ALA A 39 0.88 10.68 -5.83
CA ALA A 39 0.75 10.39 -4.41
C ALA A 39 1.97 11.01 -3.71
N SER A 40 1.78 11.56 -2.52
CA SER A 40 2.87 12.09 -1.69
C SER A 40 3.28 11.08 -0.61
N ILE A 41 4.41 11.38 0.04
CA ILE A 41 4.94 10.58 1.15
C ILE A 41 4.73 11.38 2.43
N CYS A 42 4.01 10.79 3.38
CA CYS A 42 3.81 11.35 4.70
C CYS A 42 4.85 10.81 5.69
N GLY A 43 4.99 11.45 6.85
CA GLY A 43 5.80 10.94 7.97
C GLY A 43 5.36 9.54 8.42
N THR A 44 4.05 9.25 8.36
CA THR A 44 3.51 7.91 8.65
C THR A 44 4.08 6.85 7.72
N ASP A 45 4.26 7.15 6.43
CA ASP A 45 4.83 6.20 5.47
C ASP A 45 6.30 5.90 5.79
N LEU A 46 7.04 6.85 6.36
CA LEU A 46 8.41 6.63 6.84
C LEU A 46 8.44 5.68 8.04
N HIS A 47 7.49 5.79 8.98
CA HIS A 47 7.38 4.83 10.08
C HIS A 47 7.13 3.41 9.56
N ILE A 48 6.23 3.27 8.58
CA ILE A 48 5.96 1.98 7.92
C ILE A 48 7.22 1.47 7.20
N TRP A 49 7.92 2.32 6.46
CA TRP A 49 9.15 1.96 5.76
C TRP A 49 10.23 1.48 6.74
N ASN A 50 10.51 2.23 7.81
CA ASN A 50 11.54 1.91 8.79
C ASN A 50 11.20 0.67 9.64
N TRP A 51 9.93 0.27 9.68
CA TRP A 51 9.45 -0.84 10.48
C TRP A 51 9.70 -0.66 11.99
N ASP A 52 9.41 0.54 12.49
CA ASP A 52 9.59 0.91 13.89
C ASP A 52 8.50 0.31 14.82
N PRO A 53 8.59 0.49 16.15
CA PRO A 53 7.62 -0.08 17.09
C PRO A 53 6.17 0.33 16.83
N TRP A 54 5.93 1.55 16.35
CA TRP A 54 4.58 1.99 15.99
C TRP A 54 4.03 1.15 14.83
N SER A 55 4.83 0.96 13.79
CA SER A 55 4.42 0.18 12.62
C SER A 55 4.27 -1.30 12.95
N GLN A 56 5.14 -1.87 13.79
CA GLN A 56 5.06 -3.26 14.27
C GLN A 56 3.77 -3.56 15.02
N GLY A 57 3.25 -2.58 15.78
CA GLY A 57 2.00 -2.73 16.53
C GLY A 57 0.73 -2.47 15.71
N ARG A 58 0.83 -1.78 14.56
CA ARG A 58 -0.34 -1.29 13.80
C ARG A 58 -0.52 -1.93 12.44
N ILE A 59 0.57 -2.18 11.73
CA ILE A 59 0.56 -2.63 10.34
C ILE A 59 0.56 -4.15 10.27
N LYS A 60 -0.30 -4.71 9.43
CA LYS A 60 -0.40 -6.16 9.18
C LYS A 60 -0.03 -6.44 7.72
N PRO A 61 1.24 -6.77 7.41
CA PRO A 61 1.64 -7.21 6.09
C PRO A 61 0.89 -8.48 5.64
N PRO A 62 0.54 -8.64 4.35
CA PRO A 62 0.80 -7.72 3.25
C PRO A 62 -0.23 -6.57 3.18
N VAL A 63 0.22 -5.33 2.95
CA VAL A 63 -0.68 -4.19 2.75
C VAL A 63 -0.11 -3.17 1.75
N ILE A 64 -0.97 -2.55 0.93
CA ILE A 64 -0.62 -1.42 0.06
C ILE A 64 -0.61 -0.14 0.91
N THR A 65 0.47 0.63 0.86
CA THR A 65 0.68 1.83 1.69
C THR A 65 0.34 3.12 0.94
N GLY A 66 0.34 4.25 1.65
CA GLY A 66 0.04 5.58 1.12
C GLY A 66 -1.40 6.02 1.42
N HIS A 67 -1.57 7.31 1.66
CA HIS A 67 -2.86 7.90 2.04
C HIS A 67 -3.02 9.36 1.59
N GLU A 68 -2.12 9.84 0.72
CA GLU A 68 -2.11 11.18 0.15
C GLU A 68 -2.03 11.11 -1.38
#